data_AF-A0A2T2RNW9-F1
#
_entry.id   AF-A0A2T2RNW9-F1
#
_cell.length_a   1.000
_cell.length_b   1.000
_cell.length_c   1.000
_cell.angle_alpha   90.00
_cell.angle_beta   90.00
_cell.angle_gamma   90.00
#
_symmetry.space_group_name_H-M   'P 1'
#
loop_
_entity.id
_entity.type
_entity.pdbx_description
1 polymer ?
#
loop_
_entity_poly.entity_id
_entity_poly.type
_entity_poly.pdbx_seq_one_letter_code
_entity_poly.pdbx_strand_id
1 'polypeptide(L)'
;MPKVETLPASELKANGAFGEDTIYLSEEFLSNASSEKVSGALLEEIGHYVDQELNSGDSPGDEGEIFQQLVQDEAISEGELVELKAEDDSETIALDGEKIDVELATPLFPGELFIYEPGNVTYDPDVELWQQRMYEQGWDIAVDGYYGSESESITRQFQQANDLAVDGIVGPQTWEASFDDPIPRYV
;
A
#
# COMPACT_ATOMS: atom_id res chain seq x y z
N MET A 1 19.04 -10.82 10.64
CA MET A 1 18.38 -10.90 9.33
C MET A 1 17.16 -11.76 9.55
N PRO A 2 15.97 -11.21 9.31
CA PRO A 2 14.73 -11.92 9.58
C PRO A 2 14.61 -13.14 8.67
N LYS A 3 13.80 -14.11 9.09
CA LYS A 3 13.38 -15.20 8.21
C LYS A 3 12.48 -14.63 7.11
N VAL A 4 12.49 -15.23 5.92
CA VAL A 4 11.55 -14.90 4.85
C VAL A 4 10.71 -16.13 4.53
N GLU A 5 9.40 -15.97 4.55
CA GLU A 5 8.40 -16.96 4.20
C GLU A 5 7.43 -16.41 3.15
N THR A 6 6.72 -17.31 2.48
CA THR A 6 5.67 -16.93 1.52
C THR A 6 4.32 -17.45 1.98
N LEU A 7 3.28 -16.65 1.76
CA LEU A 7 1.90 -16.99 2.09
C LEU A 7 0.99 -16.71 0.90
N PRO A 8 -0.12 -17.44 0.75
CA PRO A 8 -1.17 -17.06 -0.20
C PRO A 8 -1.71 -15.66 0.13
N ALA A 9 -1.99 -14.86 -0.89
CA ALA A 9 -2.56 -13.51 -0.75
C ALA A 9 -3.87 -13.52 0.04
N SER A 10 -4.62 -14.62 0.00
CA SER A 10 -5.85 -14.79 0.79
C SER A 10 -5.62 -14.85 2.31
N GLU A 11 -4.42 -15.23 2.73
CA GLU A 11 -4.02 -15.31 4.14
C GLU A 11 -3.33 -14.03 4.59
N LEU A 12 -2.43 -13.49 3.77
CA LEU A 12 -1.65 -12.30 4.07
C LEU A 12 -2.44 -10.99 3.90
N LYS A 13 -3.31 -10.93 2.87
CA LYS A 13 -4.07 -9.74 2.44
C LYS A 13 -3.25 -8.49 2.09
N ALA A 14 -1.93 -8.61 2.09
CA ALA A 14 -0.97 -7.58 1.73
C ALA A 14 0.12 -8.17 0.80
N ASN A 15 0.97 -7.30 0.25
CA ASN A 15 2.10 -7.72 -0.58
C ASN A 15 3.24 -8.30 0.26
N GLY A 16 3.43 -7.72 1.45
CA GLY A 16 4.34 -8.17 2.50
C GLY A 16 3.68 -8.02 3.87
N ALA A 17 4.28 -8.65 4.89
CA ALA A 17 4.08 -8.26 6.27
C ALA A 17 5.31 -8.64 7.13
N PHE A 18 5.52 -7.93 8.23
CA PHE A 18 6.57 -8.24 9.20
C PHE A 18 5.93 -8.67 10.51
N GLY A 19 6.28 -9.88 10.97
CA GLY A 19 6.06 -10.33 12.35
C GLY A 19 7.39 -10.46 13.09
N GLU A 20 7.35 -10.76 14.39
CA GLU A 20 8.47 -10.73 15.36
C GLU A 20 9.90 -10.94 14.79
N ASP A 21 10.15 -12.00 14.01
CA ASP A 21 11.44 -12.22 13.33
C ASP A 21 11.26 -12.80 11.91
N THR A 22 10.10 -12.58 11.30
CA THR A 22 9.72 -13.18 10.01
C THR A 22 9.03 -12.18 9.10
N ILE A 23 9.59 -12.03 7.90
CA ILE A 23 8.97 -11.37 6.77
C ILE A 23 8.12 -12.40 6.01
N TYR A 24 6.87 -12.07 5.78
CA TYR A 24 5.95 -12.81 4.93
C TYR A 24 5.76 -12.06 3.62
N LEU A 25 5.82 -12.76 2.48
CA LEU A 25 5.53 -12.18 1.17
C LEU A 25 4.41 -12.94 0.47
N SER A 26 3.52 -12.24 -0.22
CA SER A 26 2.44 -12.89 -0.98
C SER A 26 3.00 -13.69 -2.16
N GLU A 27 2.58 -14.94 -2.30
CA GLU A 27 2.95 -15.81 -3.43
C GLU A 27 2.49 -15.25 -4.78
N GLU A 28 1.27 -14.69 -4.82
CA GLU A 28 0.68 -14.05 -5.99
C GLU A 28 1.40 -12.75 -6.32
N PHE A 29 1.74 -11.95 -5.32
CA PHE A 29 2.55 -10.74 -5.52
C PHE A 29 3.90 -11.10 -6.13
N LEU A 30 4.62 -12.06 -5.56
CA LEU A 30 5.90 -12.54 -6.09
C LEU A 30 5.81 -13.09 -7.52
N SER A 31 4.67 -13.65 -7.89
CA SER A 31 4.45 -14.24 -9.21
C SER A 31 4.12 -13.21 -10.29
N ASN A 32 3.51 -12.09 -9.92
CA ASN A 32 2.95 -11.11 -10.86
C ASN A 32 3.67 -9.76 -10.85
N ALA A 33 4.30 -9.39 -9.74
CA ALA A 33 4.96 -8.11 -9.57
C ALA A 33 6.33 -8.06 -10.26
N SER A 34 6.77 -6.84 -10.60
CA SER A 34 8.13 -6.62 -11.08
C SER A 34 9.14 -6.86 -9.95
N SER A 35 10.39 -7.14 -10.31
CA SER A 35 11.47 -7.26 -9.31
C SER A 35 11.67 -5.99 -8.49
N GLU A 36 11.32 -4.83 -9.05
CA GLU A 36 11.38 -3.54 -8.39
C GLU A 36 10.33 -3.45 -7.29
N LYS A 37 9.06 -3.77 -7.60
CA LYS A 37 7.97 -3.85 -6.60
C LYS A 37 8.30 -4.84 -5.48
N VAL A 38 8.81 -6.03 -5.83
CA VAL A 38 9.21 -7.04 -4.84
C VAL A 38 10.36 -6.53 -3.96
N SER A 39 11.29 -5.77 -4.54
CA SER A 39 12.40 -5.18 -3.77
C SER A 39 11.92 -4.06 -2.85
N GLY A 40 10.94 -3.26 -3.28
CA GLY A 40 10.26 -2.26 -2.45
C GLY A 40 9.68 -2.92 -1.21
N ALA A 41 8.79 -3.90 -1.40
CA ALA A 41 8.12 -4.54 -0.27
C ALA A 41 9.15 -5.20 0.66
N LEU A 42 10.15 -5.90 0.10
CA LEU A 42 11.17 -6.49 0.96
C LEU A 42 12.00 -5.45 1.74
N LEU A 43 12.24 -4.27 1.18
CA LEU A 43 12.97 -3.20 1.88
C LEU A 43 12.14 -2.59 3.01
N GLU A 44 10.85 -2.42 2.79
CA GLU A 44 9.87 -1.98 3.78
C GLU A 44 9.84 -2.93 4.99
N GLU A 45 9.69 -4.23 4.73
CA GLU A 45 9.70 -5.25 5.79
C GLU A 45 11.05 -5.38 6.52
N ILE A 46 12.17 -5.10 5.82
CA ILE A 46 13.49 -4.99 6.44
C ILE A 46 13.56 -3.73 7.31
N GLY A 47 12.87 -2.65 6.94
CA GLY A 47 12.73 -1.43 7.72
C GLY A 47 12.09 -1.72 9.08
N HIS A 48 10.94 -2.40 9.12
CA HIS A 48 10.31 -2.81 10.38
C HIS A 48 11.23 -3.69 11.24
N TYR A 49 11.92 -4.66 10.64
CA TYR A 49 12.92 -5.47 11.36
C TYR A 49 14.03 -4.60 11.98
N VAL A 50 14.56 -3.66 11.21
CA VAL A 50 15.63 -2.77 11.68
C VAL A 50 15.13 -1.84 12.78
N ASP A 51 13.90 -1.33 12.68
CA ASP A 51 13.30 -0.50 13.72
C ASP A 51 13.19 -1.28 15.04
N GLN A 52 12.61 -2.48 14.99
CA GLN A 52 12.46 -3.36 16.14
C GLN A 52 13.80 -3.70 16.81
N GLU A 53 14.87 -3.94 16.04
CA GLU A 53 16.21 -4.26 16.58
C GLU A 53 16.91 -3.05 17.23
N LEU A 54 16.60 -1.85 16.75
CA LEU A 54 17.23 -0.61 17.23
C LEU A 54 16.47 -0.01 18.41
N ASN A 55 15.16 -0.20 18.47
CA ASN A 55 14.28 0.35 19.49
C ASN A 55 13.87 -0.70 20.53
N SER A 56 13.36 -0.26 21.68
CA SER A 56 12.93 -1.17 22.77
C SER A 56 11.52 -1.74 22.58
N GLY A 57 10.95 -1.55 21.40
CA GLY A 57 9.59 -1.81 20.99
C GLY A 57 9.35 -1.09 19.67
N ASP A 58 8.25 -1.44 19.02
CA ASP A 58 7.91 -0.88 17.72
C ASP A 58 7.64 0.62 17.81
N SER A 59 8.11 1.34 16.81
CA SER A 59 7.87 2.78 16.70
C SER A 59 6.46 3.01 16.13
N PRO A 60 5.76 4.10 16.52
CA PRO A 60 4.47 4.40 15.91
C PRO A 60 4.68 5.04 14.54
N GLY A 61 4.18 4.40 13.49
CA GLY A 61 4.39 4.84 12.12
C GLY A 61 4.40 3.66 11.15
N ASP A 62 4.56 3.99 9.87
CA ASP A 62 5.04 3.07 8.85
C ASP A 62 6.56 3.30 8.68
N GLU A 63 7.34 2.87 9.68
CA GLU A 63 8.80 3.01 9.64
C GLU A 63 9.44 2.17 8.53
N GLY A 64 8.76 1.10 8.12
CA GLY A 64 9.11 0.28 6.97
C GLY A 64 9.17 1.12 5.70
N GLU A 65 8.08 1.83 5.39
CA GLU A 65 7.97 2.63 4.17
C GLU A 65 8.95 3.81 4.18
N ILE A 66 9.11 4.51 5.32
CA ILE A 66 10.13 5.56 5.46
C ILE A 66 11.52 4.99 5.15
N PHE A 67 11.82 3.79 5.65
CA PHE A 67 13.10 3.14 5.39
C PHE A 67 13.27 2.77 3.93
N GLN A 68 12.24 2.19 3.30
CA GLN A 68 12.21 1.83 1.89
C GLN A 68 12.52 3.06 1.02
N GLN A 69 11.82 4.18 1.24
CA GLN A 69 11.95 5.39 0.43
C GLN A 69 13.35 6.00 0.59
N LEU A 70 13.85 6.08 1.82
CA LEU A 70 15.19 6.61 2.09
C LEU A 70 16.31 5.75 1.49
N VAL A 71 16.16 4.42 1.46
CA VAL A 71 17.14 3.52 0.85
C VAL A 71 17.15 3.66 -0.67
N GLN A 72 16.01 3.99 -1.27
CA GLN A 72 15.87 4.18 -2.72
C GLN A 72 16.18 5.62 -3.19
N ASP A 73 16.66 6.49 -2.29
CA ASP A 73 16.90 7.92 -2.54
C ASP A 73 15.63 8.69 -2.99
N GLU A 74 14.45 8.21 -2.59
CA GLU A 74 13.18 8.88 -2.85
C GLU A 74 12.97 10.08 -1.91
N ALA A 75 12.32 11.13 -2.43
CA ALA A 75 12.17 12.38 -1.72
C ALA A 75 10.87 12.41 -0.91
N ILE A 76 10.98 12.24 0.40
CA ILE A 76 9.84 12.34 1.33
C ILE A 76 9.58 13.80 1.67
N SER A 77 8.37 14.29 1.42
CA SER A 77 7.98 15.65 1.80
C SER A 77 7.76 15.78 3.31
N GLU A 78 7.81 17.01 3.87
CA GLU A 78 7.53 17.21 5.30
C GLU A 78 6.09 16.83 5.69
N GLY A 79 5.13 16.90 4.76
CA GLY A 79 3.74 16.51 5.01
C GLY A 79 3.58 14.99 5.03
N GLU A 80 4.11 14.33 4.00
CA GLU A 80 4.16 12.86 3.88
C GLU A 80 4.90 12.21 5.04
N LEU A 81 6.03 12.78 5.47
CA LEU A 81 6.75 12.30 6.66
C LEU A 81 5.92 12.42 7.96
N VAL A 82 4.93 13.32 8.01
CA VAL A 82 4.03 13.43 9.16
C VAL A 82 2.92 12.38 9.10
N GLU A 83 2.44 12.06 7.90
CA GLU A 83 1.43 11.03 7.64
C GLU A 83 2.01 9.64 7.90
N LEU A 84 3.15 9.30 7.30
CA LEU A 84 3.90 8.05 7.54
C LEU A 84 4.31 7.84 9.01
N LYS A 85 4.38 8.90 9.83
CA LYS A 85 4.66 8.79 11.27
C LYS A 85 3.42 8.65 12.15
N ALA A 86 2.24 8.70 11.54
CA ALA A 86 0.96 8.66 12.20
C ALA A 86 0.12 7.44 11.78
N GLU A 87 0.44 6.85 10.63
CA GLU A 87 -0.11 5.57 10.17
C GLU A 87 0.44 4.43 11.02
N ASP A 88 -0.41 3.49 11.40
CA ASP A 88 -0.10 2.34 12.26
C ASP A 88 -0.91 1.18 11.69
N ASP A 89 -0.26 0.33 10.90
CA ASP A 89 -0.88 -0.67 10.02
C ASP A 89 -0.91 -2.09 10.62
N SER A 90 -0.69 -2.18 11.93
CA SER A 90 -0.83 -3.38 12.74
C SER A 90 -2.13 -4.15 12.47
N GLU A 91 -2.01 -5.40 12.04
CA GLU A 91 -3.11 -6.34 11.85
C GLU A 91 -2.81 -7.69 12.52
N THR A 92 -3.85 -8.46 12.85
CA THR A 92 -3.66 -9.84 13.31
C THR A 92 -4.02 -10.83 12.19
N ILE A 93 -3.00 -11.54 11.67
CA ILE A 93 -3.21 -12.66 10.75
C ILE A 93 -3.36 -13.99 11.50
N ALA A 94 -4.05 -14.96 10.89
CA ALA A 94 -4.25 -16.28 11.46
C ALA A 94 -3.52 -17.33 10.63
N LEU A 95 -2.37 -17.82 11.12
CA LEU A 95 -1.57 -18.86 10.47
C LEU A 95 -1.71 -20.17 11.27
N ASP A 96 -2.15 -21.24 10.61
CA ASP A 96 -2.35 -22.56 11.23
C ASP A 96 -3.24 -22.56 12.51
N GLY A 97 -4.09 -21.53 12.67
CA GLY A 97 -4.95 -21.35 13.84
C GLY A 97 -4.31 -20.59 15.00
N GLU A 98 -3.07 -20.14 14.86
CA GLU A 98 -2.39 -19.19 15.74
C GLU A 98 -2.58 -17.77 15.23
N LYS A 99 -2.74 -16.82 16.16
CA LYS A 99 -2.87 -15.40 15.85
C LYS A 99 -1.50 -14.76 15.96
N ILE A 100 -1.07 -14.10 14.90
CA ILE A 100 0.21 -13.41 14.83
C ILE A 100 -0.11 -11.95 14.52
N ASP A 101 0.39 -11.07 15.36
CA ASP A 101 0.34 -9.63 15.11
C ASP A 101 1.46 -9.30 14.12
N VAL A 102 1.11 -8.60 13.05
CA VAL A 102 2.01 -8.22 11.97
C VAL A 102 1.78 -6.75 11.61
N GLU A 103 2.84 -6.06 11.23
CA GLU A 103 2.74 -4.81 10.47
C GLU A 103 2.55 -5.20 9.01
N LEU A 104 1.54 -4.63 8.35
CA LEU A 104 1.22 -4.96 6.97
C LEU A 104 1.80 -3.90 6.07
N ALA A 105 2.65 -4.29 5.10
CA ALA A 105 2.95 -3.39 4.00
C ALA A 105 1.66 -3.01 3.28
N THR A 106 1.22 -1.76 3.44
CA THR A 106 0.20 -1.15 2.59
C THR A 106 0.58 -1.47 1.15
N PRO A 107 -0.34 -1.92 0.26
CA PRO A 107 0.08 -2.36 -1.06
C PRO A 107 0.95 -1.27 -1.68
N LEU A 108 2.24 -1.55 -1.92
CA LEU A 108 3.09 -0.50 -2.47
C LEU A 108 2.48 0.08 -3.73
N PHE A 109 2.59 1.41 -3.86
CA PHE A 109 2.23 2.07 -5.10
C PHE A 109 2.93 1.33 -6.26
N PRO A 110 2.20 0.95 -7.33
CA PRO A 110 2.72 0.08 -8.38
C PRO A 110 3.89 0.66 -9.19
N GLY A 111 4.40 1.85 -8.86
CA GLY A 111 5.48 2.53 -9.56
C GLY A 111 5.04 3.15 -10.89
N GLU A 112 3.79 2.95 -11.29
CA GLU A 112 3.20 3.46 -12.54
C GLU A 112 2.00 4.35 -12.22
N LEU A 113 2.02 5.58 -12.72
CA LEU A 113 0.95 6.55 -12.51
C LEU A 113 -0.31 6.13 -13.26
N PHE A 114 -1.46 6.15 -12.60
CA PHE A 114 -2.72 5.95 -13.31
C PHE A 114 -3.21 7.28 -13.88
N ILE A 115 -3.12 7.40 -15.19
CA ILE A 115 -3.45 8.62 -15.93
C ILE A 115 -4.44 8.27 -17.02
N TYR A 116 -5.53 9.05 -17.13
CA TYR A 116 -6.47 8.87 -18.22
C TYR A 116 -5.95 9.55 -19.50
N GLU A 117 -5.60 8.73 -20.50
CA GLU A 117 -5.27 9.18 -21.84
C GLU A 117 -6.36 8.77 -22.85
N PRO A 118 -7.15 9.72 -23.39
CA PRO A 118 -8.21 9.40 -24.34
C PRO A 118 -7.71 8.60 -25.56
N GLY A 119 -8.26 7.39 -25.73
CA GLY A 119 -7.90 6.49 -26.84
C GLY A 119 -6.68 5.59 -26.56
N ASN A 120 -6.08 5.69 -25.38
CA ASN A 120 -4.98 4.87 -24.91
C ASN A 120 -5.27 4.35 -23.48
N VAL A 121 -6.32 3.55 -23.35
CA VAL A 121 -6.68 2.92 -22.07
C VAL A 121 -6.48 1.41 -22.22
N THR A 122 -5.54 0.87 -21.46
CA THR A 122 -5.22 -0.56 -21.43
C THR A 122 -5.63 -1.16 -20.09
N TYR A 123 -5.87 -2.46 -20.07
CA TYR A 123 -6.11 -3.19 -18.83
C TYR A 123 -4.83 -3.22 -18.00
N ASP A 124 -4.97 -2.97 -16.70
CA ASP A 124 -3.92 -3.05 -15.70
C ASP A 124 -4.46 -3.68 -14.40
N PRO A 125 -3.89 -4.78 -13.90
CA PRO A 125 -4.33 -5.40 -12.65
C PRO A 125 -4.18 -4.48 -11.43
N ASP A 126 -3.24 -3.53 -11.43
CA ASP A 126 -3.09 -2.59 -10.31
C ASP A 126 -4.22 -1.54 -10.31
N VAL A 127 -4.73 -1.18 -11.50
CA VAL A 127 -5.94 -0.35 -11.61
C VAL A 127 -7.16 -1.09 -11.10
N GLU A 128 -7.28 -2.38 -11.40
CA GLU A 128 -8.38 -3.21 -10.89
C GLU A 128 -8.35 -3.29 -9.37
N LEU A 129 -7.15 -3.46 -8.79
CA LEU A 129 -6.94 -3.46 -7.33
C LEU A 129 -7.37 -2.13 -6.70
N TRP A 130 -6.94 -0.99 -7.25
CA TRP A 130 -7.36 0.32 -6.77
C TRP A 130 -8.87 0.55 -6.91
N GLN A 131 -9.47 0.18 -8.04
CA GLN A 131 -10.92 0.29 -8.24
C GLN A 131 -11.70 -0.57 -7.23
N GLN A 132 -11.24 -1.79 -6.98
CA GLN A 132 -11.80 -2.69 -5.97
C GLN A 132 -11.79 -2.02 -4.58
N ARG A 133 -10.66 -1.43 -4.20
CA ARG A 133 -10.52 -0.71 -2.92
C ARG A 133 -11.45 0.50 -2.84
N MET A 134 -11.50 1.32 -3.89
CA MET A 134 -12.41 2.47 -3.96
C MET A 134 -13.88 2.06 -3.85
N TYR A 135 -14.27 0.97 -4.53
CA TYR A 135 -15.61 0.39 -4.43
C TYR A 135 -15.94 -0.06 -3.00
N GLU A 136 -14.99 -0.71 -2.30
CA GLU A 136 -15.14 -1.15 -0.91
C GLU A 136 -15.28 0.01 0.07
N GLN A 137 -14.60 1.14 -0.18
CA GLN A 137 -14.80 2.40 0.54
C GLN A 137 -16.13 3.11 0.20
N GLY A 138 -16.94 2.54 -0.70
CA GLY A 138 -18.26 3.03 -1.07
C GLY A 138 -18.27 4.13 -2.13
N TRP A 139 -17.19 4.28 -2.90
CA TRP A 139 -17.21 5.09 -4.11
C TRP A 139 -17.98 4.38 -5.22
N ASP A 140 -18.76 5.14 -6.00
CA ASP A 140 -19.49 4.63 -7.16
C ASP A 140 -18.52 4.54 -8.34
N ILE A 141 -17.83 3.41 -8.47
CA ILE A 141 -16.81 3.15 -9.49
C ILE A 141 -16.95 1.71 -10.02
N ALA A 142 -16.69 1.52 -11.31
CA ALA A 142 -16.58 0.19 -11.91
C ALA A 142 -15.22 -0.45 -11.60
N VAL A 143 -15.22 -1.74 -11.28
CA VAL A 143 -14.00 -2.56 -11.11
C VAL A 143 -13.80 -3.35 -12.40
N ASP A 144 -13.07 -2.77 -13.34
CA ASP A 144 -12.87 -3.31 -14.69
C ASP A 144 -11.39 -3.38 -15.12
N GLY A 145 -10.48 -2.85 -14.32
CA GLY A 145 -9.05 -2.78 -14.58
C GLY A 145 -8.64 -1.75 -15.62
N TYR A 146 -9.52 -0.80 -15.98
CA TYR A 146 -9.23 0.25 -16.96
C TYR A 146 -9.31 1.64 -16.33
N TYR A 147 -8.22 2.41 -16.40
CA TYR A 147 -8.23 3.78 -15.91
C TYR A 147 -8.85 4.74 -16.94
N GLY A 148 -10.19 4.73 -17.00
CA GLY A 148 -10.99 5.57 -17.90
C GLY A 148 -11.34 6.94 -17.33
N SER A 149 -12.15 7.69 -18.07
CA SER A 149 -12.65 9.01 -17.65
C SER A 149 -13.49 8.97 -16.36
N GLU A 150 -14.14 7.83 -16.09
CA GLU A 150 -14.89 7.63 -14.85
C GLU A 150 -13.96 7.50 -13.66
N SER A 151 -12.92 6.65 -13.78
CA SER A 151 -11.84 6.53 -12.79
C SER A 151 -11.21 7.89 -12.51
N GLU A 152 -10.81 8.65 -13.54
CA GLU A 152 -10.24 10.00 -13.37
C GLU A 152 -11.20 10.94 -12.60
N SER A 153 -12.50 10.92 -12.93
CA SER A 153 -13.51 11.74 -12.24
C SER A 153 -13.69 11.35 -10.78
N ILE A 154 -13.63 10.06 -10.45
CA ILE A 154 -13.68 9.56 -9.07
C ILE A 154 -12.38 9.93 -8.33
N THR A 155 -11.22 9.76 -8.95
CA THR A 155 -9.93 10.16 -8.39
C THR A 155 -9.91 11.64 -8.02
N ARG A 156 -10.40 12.54 -8.87
CA ARG A 156 -10.48 13.97 -8.54
C ARG A 156 -11.38 14.25 -7.33
N GLN A 157 -12.49 13.54 -7.20
CA GLN A 157 -13.39 13.69 -6.05
C GLN A 157 -12.75 13.14 -4.77
N PHE A 158 -12.07 12.00 -4.87
CA PHE A 158 -11.32 11.39 -3.79
C PHE A 158 -10.18 12.30 -3.31
N GLN A 159 -9.36 12.82 -4.23
CA GLN A 159 -8.29 13.76 -3.92
C GLN A 159 -8.85 15.02 -3.23
N GLN A 160 -9.97 15.54 -3.72
CA GLN A 160 -10.63 16.68 -3.08
C GLN A 160 -11.14 16.36 -1.67
N ALA A 161 -11.64 15.15 -1.44
CA ALA A 161 -12.16 14.72 -0.14
C ALA A 161 -11.06 14.47 0.91
N ASN A 162 -9.84 14.15 0.46
CA ASN A 162 -8.68 13.86 1.30
C ASN A 162 -7.63 14.98 1.29
N ASP A 163 -8.00 16.20 0.86
CA ASP A 163 -7.12 17.39 0.83
C ASP A 163 -5.81 17.19 0.02
N LEU A 164 -5.83 16.31 -0.99
CA LEU A 164 -4.72 16.04 -1.92
C LEU A 164 -4.73 16.99 -3.13
N ALA A 165 -3.65 16.97 -3.92
CA ALA A 165 -3.61 17.67 -5.22
C ALA A 165 -4.68 17.10 -6.16
N VAL A 166 -5.62 17.93 -6.61
CA VAL A 166 -6.75 17.50 -7.46
C VAL A 166 -6.34 17.45 -8.94
N ASP A 167 -5.45 16.53 -9.29
CA ASP A 167 -4.92 16.35 -10.64
C ASP A 167 -5.55 15.20 -11.43
N GLY A 168 -6.33 14.33 -10.77
CA GLY A 168 -6.99 13.17 -11.36
C GLY A 168 -6.05 12.01 -11.68
N ILE A 169 -4.86 12.00 -11.08
CA ILE A 169 -3.83 10.99 -11.27
C ILE A 169 -3.72 10.16 -9.99
N VAL A 170 -3.75 8.83 -10.11
CA VAL A 170 -3.37 7.97 -8.97
C VAL A 170 -1.86 7.81 -9.00
N GLY A 171 -1.17 8.66 -8.25
CA GLY A 171 0.24 8.49 -7.87
C GLY A 171 0.39 8.00 -6.43
N PRO A 172 1.61 7.92 -5.88
CA PRO A 172 1.88 7.36 -4.56
C PRO A 172 0.92 7.86 -3.46
N GLN A 173 0.83 9.18 -3.28
CA GLN A 173 -0.04 9.80 -2.26
C GLN A 173 -1.53 9.50 -2.44
N THR A 174 -2.01 9.40 -3.68
CA THR A 174 -3.43 9.09 -3.94
C THR A 174 -3.71 7.61 -3.76
N TRP A 175 -2.73 6.77 -4.06
CA TRP A 175 -2.78 5.34 -3.84
C TRP A 175 -2.80 5.04 -2.34
N GLU A 176 -1.81 5.50 -1.59
CA GLU A 176 -1.70 5.37 -0.13
C GLU A 176 -3.00 5.76 0.58
N ALA A 177 -3.49 6.99 0.37
CA ALA A 177 -4.76 7.44 0.96
C ALA A 177 -5.96 6.56 0.59
N SER A 178 -5.93 5.87 -0.56
CA SER A 178 -7.00 4.95 -0.96
C SER A 178 -6.90 3.60 -0.28
N PHE A 179 -5.74 3.20 0.24
CA PHE A 179 -5.56 1.95 0.99
C PHE A 179 -5.64 2.16 2.50
N ASP A 180 -5.41 3.38 2.97
CA ASP A 180 -5.58 3.80 4.36
C ASP A 180 -7.02 3.56 4.89
N ASP A 181 -7.18 3.35 6.20
CA ASP A 181 -8.41 2.85 6.84
C ASP A 181 -9.57 3.87 6.68
N PRO A 182 -10.84 3.45 6.49
CA PRO A 182 -11.88 4.35 6.01
C PRO A 182 -12.16 5.46 7.03
N ILE A 183 -11.87 6.72 6.65
CA ILE A 183 -12.35 7.90 7.38
C ILE A 183 -13.86 7.73 7.58
N PRO A 184 -14.37 7.66 8.84
CA PRO A 184 -15.79 7.51 9.08
C PRO A 184 -16.52 8.68 8.42
N ARG A 185 -17.28 8.41 7.35
CA ARG A 185 -18.22 9.39 6.79
C ARG A 185 -19.27 9.66 7.86
N TYR A 186 -19.09 10.72 8.64
CA TYR A 186 -20.14 11.26 9.49
C TYR A 186 -21.27 11.75 8.59
N VAL A 187 -22.32 10.93 8.47
CA VAL A 187 -23.65 11.33 7.99
C VAL A 187 -24.58 11.66 9.16
#